data_AF-R6MVI2-F1
#
_entry.id   AF-R6MVI2-F1
#
_cell.length_a   1.000
_cell.length_b   1.000
_cell.length_c   1.000
_cell.angle_alpha   90.00
_cell.angle_beta   90.00
_cell.angle_gamma   90.00
#
_symmetry.space_group_name_H-M   'P 1'
#
loop_
_entity.id
_entity.type
_entity.pdbx_description
1 polymer ?
#
loop_
_entity_poly.entity_id
_entity_poly.type
_entity_poly.pdbx_seq_one_letter_code
_entity_poly.pdbx_strand_id
1 'polypeptide(L)' 'MKHTWDDLNDAYKQVKIALLSIQQAKENLRLNTDYYAAGTCTMSDLLDAQSLYQQSRDKYVETYAQYEVKKREYLQVTGR' A
#
# COMPACT_ATOMS: atom_id res chain seq x y z
N MET A 1 19.24 14.92 13.06
CA MET A 1 19.56 14.82 11.61
C MET A 1 19.66 13.37 11.13
N LYS A 2 20.55 12.52 11.66
CA LYS A 2 20.66 11.12 11.20
C LYS A 2 19.36 10.34 11.36
N HIS A 3 18.76 10.38 12.55
CA HIS A 3 17.47 9.73 12.84
C HIS A 3 16.33 10.17 11.91
N THR A 4 16.18 11.46 11.64
CA THR A 4 15.10 11.96 10.77
C THR A 4 15.34 11.62 9.29
N TRP A 5 16.59 11.40 8.89
CA TRP A 5 16.92 10.91 7.55
C TRP A 5 16.64 9.41 7.41
N ASP A 6 16.98 8.62 8.44
CA ASP A 6 16.66 7.18 8.49
C ASP A 6 15.13 6.97 8.48
N ASP A 7 14.38 7.69 9.31
CA ASP A 7 12.90 7.67 9.33
C ASP A 7 12.28 8.00 7.98
N LEU A 8 12.80 9.03 7.29
CA LEU A 8 12.34 9.42 5.97
C LEU A 8 12.58 8.31 4.94
N ASN A 9 13.77 7.71 4.96
CA ASN A 9 14.12 6.63 4.04
C ASN A 9 13.28 5.38 4.30
N ASP A 10 13.01 5.06 5.55
CA ASP A 10 12.16 3.92 5.90
C ASP A 10 10.71 4.16 5.53
N ALA A 11 10.16 5.35 5.77
CA ALA A 11 8.82 5.73 5.29
C ALA A 11 8.72 5.62 3.76
N TYR A 12 9.76 6.04 3.03
CA TYR A 12 9.80 5.88 1.57
C TYR A 12 9.79 4.40 1.12
N LYS A 13 10.53 3.52 1.80
CA LYS A 13 10.47 2.08 1.54
C LYS A 13 9.08 1.50 1.81
N GLN A 14 8.42 1.94 2.89
CA GLN A 14 7.05 1.51 3.21
C GLN A 14 6.06 1.91 2.11
N VAL A 15 6.18 3.10 1.53
CA VAL A 15 5.36 3.51 0.37
C VAL A 15 5.57 2.57 -0.82
N LYS A 16 6.82 2.16 -1.10
CA LYS A 16 7.11 1.21 -2.17
C LYS A 16 6.49 -0.17 -1.91
N ILE A 17 6.57 -0.65 -0.67
CA ILE A 17 5.95 -1.91 -0.25
C ILE A 17 4.44 -1.83 -0.44
N ALA A 18 3.79 -0.76 0.01
CA ALA A 18 2.35 -0.55 -0.17
C ALA A 18 1.93 -0.52 -1.65
N LEU A 19 2.73 0.11 -2.53
CA LEU A 19 2.50 0.07 -3.97
C LEU A 19 2.58 -1.36 -4.54
N LEU A 20 3.56 -2.15 -4.11
CA LEU A 20 3.67 -3.56 -4.51
C LEU A 20 2.48 -4.39 -4.02
N SER A 21 2.04 -4.17 -2.78
CA SER A 21 0.84 -4.82 -2.22
C SER A 21 -0.41 -4.50 -3.02
N ILE A 22 -0.58 -3.26 -3.50
CA ILE A 22 -1.68 -2.91 -4.43
C ILE A 22 -1.62 -3.75 -5.70
N GLN A 23 -0.44 -3.91 -6.31
CA GLN A 23 -0.31 -4.69 -7.55
C GLN A 23 -0.64 -6.17 -7.31
N GLN A 24 -0.16 -6.74 -6.20
CA GLN A 24 -0.47 -8.13 -5.83
C GLN A 24 -1.96 -8.33 -5.57
N ALA A 25 -2.59 -7.44 -4.80
CA ALA A 25 -4.01 -7.51 -4.51
C ALA A 25 -4.87 -7.27 -5.76
N LYS A 26 -4.43 -6.41 -6.69
CA LYS A 26 -5.09 -6.22 -7.99
C LYS A 26 -5.08 -7.49 -8.82
N GLU A 27 -3.94 -8.17 -8.89
CA GLU A 27 -3.82 -9.42 -9.62
C GLU A 27 -4.63 -10.55 -8.97
N ASN A 28 -4.65 -10.60 -7.62
CA ASN A 28 -5.49 -11.51 -6.88
C ASN A 28 -7.00 -11.29 -7.19
N LEU A 29 -7.44 -10.04 -7.23
CA LEU A 29 -8.81 -9.68 -7.63
C LEU A 29 -9.12 -10.10 -9.06
N ARG A 30 -8.17 -9.88 -10.00
CA ARG A 30 -8.33 -10.31 -11.39
C ARG A 30 -8.55 -11.83 -11.47
N LEU A 31 -7.68 -12.62 -10.82
CA LEU A 31 -7.78 -14.08 -10.81
C LEU A 31 -9.08 -14.57 -10.17
N ASN A 32 -9.48 -14.02 -9.02
CA ASN A 32 -10.74 -14.41 -8.38
C ASN A 32 -11.97 -14.01 -9.20
N THR A 33 -11.89 -12.93 -9.98
CA THR A 33 -12.95 -12.57 -10.94
C THR A 33 -13.06 -13.63 -12.04
N ASP A 34 -11.92 -14.08 -12.59
CA ASP A 34 -11.87 -15.13 -13.61
C ASP A 34 -12.40 -16.47 -13.06
N TYR A 35 -11.99 -16.84 -11.85
CA TYR A 35 -12.43 -18.08 -11.19
C TYR A 35 -13.91 -18.05 -10.83
N TYR A 36 -14.43 -16.92 -10.37
CA TYR A 36 -15.85 -16.79 -10.06
C TYR A 36 -16.69 -16.91 -11.34
N ALA A 37 -16.25 -16.27 -12.43
CA ALA A 37 -16.90 -16.38 -13.74
C ALA A 37 -16.86 -17.82 -14.31
N ALA A 38 -15.79 -18.56 -14.04
CA ALA A 38 -15.65 -19.98 -14.40
C ALA A 38 -16.39 -20.94 -13.45
N GLY A 39 -16.96 -20.44 -12.34
CA GLY A 39 -17.62 -21.25 -11.32
C GLY A 39 -16.67 -22.08 -10.45
N THR A 40 -15.37 -21.69 -10.39
CA THR A 40 -14.33 -22.42 -9.66
C THR A 40 -13.94 -21.80 -8.32
N CYS A 41 -14.50 -20.63 -7.97
CA CYS A 41 -14.43 -20.07 -6.61
C CYS A 41 -15.81 -19.54 -6.16
N THR A 42 -15.93 -19.22 -4.88
CA THR A 42 -17.18 -18.71 -4.29
C THR A 42 -17.29 -17.19 -4.43
N MET A 43 -18.51 -16.67 -4.27
CA MET A 43 -18.71 -15.21 -4.17
C MET A 43 -17.93 -14.62 -2.99
N SER A 44 -17.80 -15.36 -1.88
CA SER A 44 -17.02 -14.91 -0.72
C SER A 44 -15.54 -14.71 -1.07
N ASP A 45 -14.94 -15.64 -1.82
CA ASP A 45 -13.54 -15.51 -2.27
C ASP A 45 -13.34 -14.25 -3.13
N LEU A 46 -14.30 -13.95 -4.02
CA LEU A 46 -14.28 -12.72 -4.82
C LEU A 46 -14.41 -11.46 -3.95
N LEU A 47 -15.33 -11.45 -2.97
CA LEU A 47 -15.51 -10.32 -2.06
C LEU A 47 -14.29 -10.09 -1.16
N ASP A 48 -13.62 -11.15 -0.73
CA ASP A 48 -12.38 -11.07 0.04
C ASP A 48 -11.25 -10.47 -0.80
N ALA A 49 -11.12 -10.89 -2.06
CA ALA A 49 -10.15 -10.32 -2.99
C ALA A 49 -10.41 -8.83 -3.26
N GLN A 50 -11.68 -8.44 -3.43
CA GLN A 50 -12.08 -7.03 -3.57
C GLN A 50 -11.72 -6.22 -2.32
N SER A 51 -12.04 -6.77 -1.14
CA SER A 51 -11.75 -6.14 0.15
C SER A 51 -10.25 -5.96 0.36
N LEU A 52 -9.44 -6.96 0.04
CA LEU A 52 -7.98 -6.89 0.14
C LEU A 52 -7.41 -5.82 -0.80
N TYR A 53 -7.93 -5.71 -2.02
CA TYR A 53 -7.52 -4.66 -2.95
C TYR A 53 -7.84 -3.26 -2.43
N GLN A 54 -9.04 -3.06 -1.88
CA GLN A 54 -9.44 -1.79 -1.28
C GLN A 54 -8.56 -1.44 -0.07
N GLN A 55 -8.37 -2.38 0.86
CA GLN A 55 -7.51 -2.19 2.03
C GLN A 55 -6.06 -1.85 1.64
N SER A 56 -5.53 -2.49 0.59
CA SER A 56 -4.18 -2.19 0.09
C SER A 56 -4.06 -0.75 -0.42
N ARG A 57 -5.11 -0.24 -1.07
CA ARG A 57 -5.17 1.17 -1.52
C ARG A 57 -5.27 2.14 -0.34
N ASP A 58 -6.08 1.83 0.65
CA ASP A 58 -6.21 2.65 1.85
C ASP A 58 -4.88 2.71 2.62
N LYS A 59 -4.19 1.57 2.73
CA LYS A 59 -2.86 1.50 3.36
C LYS A 59 -1.81 2.31 2.62
N TYR A 60 -1.86 2.33 1.28
CA TYR A 60 -0.98 3.20 0.49
C TYR A 60 -1.21 4.68 0.78
N VAL A 61 -2.47 5.12 0.87
CA VAL A 61 -2.78 6.52 1.20
C VAL A 61 -2.24 6.88 2.58
N GLU A 62 -2.43 6.01 3.58
CA GLU A 62 -1.91 6.22 4.93
C GLU A 62 -0.37 6.30 4.94
N THR A 63 0.31 5.33 4.33
CA THR A 63 1.79 5.30 4.30
C THR A 63 2.38 6.46 3.50
N TYR A 64 1.73 6.89 2.44
CA TYR A 64 2.14 8.06 1.68
C TYR A 64 2.00 9.35 2.48
N ALA A 65 0.89 9.53 3.22
CA ALA A 65 0.72 10.65 4.12
C ALA A 65 1.80 10.68 5.21
N GLN A 66 2.12 9.53 5.81
CA GLN A 66 3.20 9.40 6.80
C GLN A 66 4.57 9.77 6.21
N TYR A 67 4.86 9.34 4.98
CA TYR A 67 6.08 9.73 4.29
C TYR A 67 6.20 11.25 4.11
N GLU A 68 5.12 11.94 3.70
CA GLU A 68 5.12 13.40 3.57
C GLU A 68 5.32 14.12 4.92
N VAL A 69 4.77 13.57 6.02
CA VAL A 69 5.05 14.08 7.38
C VAL A 69 6.54 13.93 7.72
N LYS A 70 7.12 12.74 7.53
CA LYS A 70 8.55 12.49 7.79
C LYS A 70 9.47 13.35 6.93
N LYS A 71 9.07 13.62 5.69
CA LYS A 71 9.78 14.52 4.80
C LYS A 71 9.82 15.95 5.34
N ARG A 72 8.68 16.44 5.84
CA ARG A 72 8.61 17.77 6.48
C ARG A 72 9.46 17.86 7.75
N GLU A 73 9.39 16.85 8.61
CA GLU A 73 10.23 16.76 9.82
C GLU A 73 11.73 16.82 9.48
N TYR A 74 12.16 16.07 8.46
CA TYR A 74 13.54 16.10 7.99
C TYR A 74 13.95 17.47 7.44
N LEU A 75 13.09 18.12 6.64
CA LEU A 75 13.36 19.46 6.09
C LEU A 75 13.51 20.49 7.21
N GLN A 76 12.59 20.52 8.17
CA GLN A 76 12.65 21.41 9.33
C GLN A 76 13.95 21.24 10.13
N VAL A 77 14.35 20.00 10.41
CA VAL A 77 15.58 19.70 11.17
C VAL A 77 16.85 20.04 10.36
N THR A 78 16.76 20.13 9.03
CA THR A 78 17.87 20.55 8.16
C THR A 78 17.80 22.02 7.75
N GLY A 79 16.89 22.80 8.32
CA GLY A 79 16.75 24.24 8.07
C GLY A 79 16.24 24.58 6.66
N ARG A 80 15.46 23.69 6.06
CA ARG A 80 14.87 23.84 4.72
C ARG A 80 13.35 23.80 4.76
#